data_AF-A0A959SMF4-F1
#
_entry.id   AF-A0A959SMF4-F1
#
_cell.length_a   1.000
_cell.length_b   1.000
_cell.length_c   1.000
_cell.angle_alpha   90.00
_cell.angle_beta   90.00
_cell.angle_gamma   90.00
#
_symmetry.space_group_name_H-M   'P 1'
#
loop_
_entity.id
_entity.type
_entity.pdbx_description
1 polymer ?
#
loop_
_entity_poly.entity_id
_entity_poly.type
_entity_poly.pdbx_seq_one_letter_code
_entity_poly.pdbx_strand_id
1 'polypeptide(L)'
;GEIYVFDMGKPVRIADLADKMVRLSGMDPGTDIEIVYTGLRPGEKLYEELLSTTENTLPTHHPRILIGKVRNEDAATVLSKVDHITANTDANELVQAMKDLVPEYRSHNSVYSNFDTPPDRS
;
A
#
# COMPACT_ATOMS: atom_id res chain seq x y z
N GLY A 1 4.10 10.22 -19.21
CA GLY A 1 3.21 9.05 -19.29
C GLY A 1 2.04 9.27 -18.35
N GLU A 2 0.96 8.50 -18.51
CA GLU A 2 -0.22 8.57 -17.64
C GLU A 2 -0.26 7.34 -16.74
N ILE A 3 -0.67 7.51 -15.48
CA ILE A 3 -0.88 6.40 -14.54
C ILE A 3 -2.39 6.15 -14.47
N TYR A 4 -2.81 4.93 -14.80
CA TYR A 4 -4.22 4.54 -14.75
C TYR A 4 -4.56 3.86 -13.42
N VAL A 5 -5.63 4.31 -12.78
CA VAL A 5 -6.15 3.78 -11.52
C VAL A 5 -7.56 3.22 -11.76
N PHE A 6 -7.81 2.03 -11.24
CA PHE A 6 -9.13 1.41 -11.34
C PHE A 6 -9.97 1.69 -10.10
N ASP A 7 -11.26 1.98 -10.30
CA ASP A 7 -12.22 1.96 -9.21
C ASP A 7 -12.53 0.50 -8.84
N MET A 8 -12.00 0.08 -7.68
CA MET A 8 -12.15 -1.27 -7.12
C MET A 8 -13.49 -1.48 -6.40
N GLY A 9 -14.32 -0.43 -6.28
CA GLY A 9 -15.59 -0.50 -5.59
C GLY A 9 -15.43 -0.64 -4.07
N LYS A 10 -16.32 -1.44 -3.45
CA LYS A 10 -16.37 -1.55 -1.99
C LYS A 10 -15.25 -2.46 -1.46
N PRO A 11 -14.55 -2.06 -0.38
CA PRO A 11 -13.55 -2.91 0.25
C PRO A 11 -14.20 -4.19 0.81
N VAL A 12 -13.45 -5.29 0.78
CA VAL A 12 -13.89 -6.60 1.30
C VAL A 12 -13.01 -6.98 2.49
N ARG A 13 -13.63 -7.43 3.59
CA ARG A 13 -12.90 -7.91 4.76
C ARG A 13 -12.37 -9.32 4.51
N ILE A 14 -11.09 -9.55 4.80
CA ILE A 14 -10.45 -10.87 4.61
C ILE A 14 -11.09 -11.95 5.49
N ALA A 15 -11.53 -11.61 6.70
CA ALA A 15 -12.26 -12.55 7.57
C ALA A 15 -13.56 -13.06 6.91
N ASP A 16 -14.35 -12.16 6.33
CA ASP A 16 -15.60 -12.51 5.64
C ASP A 16 -15.31 -13.36 4.39
N LEU A 17 -14.19 -13.10 3.71
CA LEU A 17 -13.75 -13.90 2.57
C LEU A 17 -13.38 -15.32 2.99
N ALA A 18 -12.64 -15.48 4.08
CA ALA A 18 -12.25 -16.78 4.62
C ALA A 18 -13.47 -17.61 5.05
N ASP A 19 -14.41 -17.03 5.78
CA ASP A 19 -15.68 -17.69 6.15
C ASP A 19 -16.45 -18.16 4.90
N LYS A 20 -16.58 -17.29 3.89
CA LYS A 20 -17.23 -17.64 2.62
C LYS A 20 -16.52 -18.77 1.90
N MET A 21 -15.19 -18.80 1.87
CA MET A 21 -14.42 -19.87 1.22
C MET A 21 -14.69 -21.23 1.88
N VAL A 22 -14.70 -21.28 3.22
CA VAL A 22 -15.03 -22.51 3.95
C VAL A 22 -16.45 -22.96 3.63
N ARG A 23 -17.44 -22.06 3.69
CA ARG A 23 -18.83 -22.39 3.34
C ARG A 23 -19.00 -22.88 1.90
N LEU A 24 -18.28 -22.27 0.94
CA LEU A 24 -18.31 -22.67 -0.46
C LEU A 24 -17.69 -24.06 -0.70
N SER A 25 -16.84 -24.53 0.21
CA SER A 25 -16.32 -25.91 0.19
C SER A 25 -17.29 -26.94 0.80
N GLY A 26 -18.47 -26.51 1.26
CA GLY A 26 -19.48 -27.38 1.88
C GLY A 26 -19.20 -27.71 3.35
N MET A 27 -18.35 -26.92 4.01
CA MET A 27 -17.95 -27.09 5.40
C MET A 27 -18.44 -25.92 6.26
N ASP A 28 -18.59 -26.13 7.57
CA ASP A 28 -18.99 -25.08 8.51
C ASP A 28 -17.78 -24.46 9.24
N PRO A 29 -17.57 -23.13 9.13
CA PRO A 29 -16.52 -22.41 9.85
C PRO A 29 -16.67 -22.57 11.36
N GLY A 30 -15.57 -22.90 12.04
CA GLY A 30 -15.54 -23.11 13.49
C GLY A 30 -15.96 -24.52 13.94
N THR A 31 -16.52 -25.33 13.05
CA THR A 31 -16.85 -26.75 13.30
C THR A 31 -15.90 -27.66 12.54
N ASP A 32 -15.88 -27.55 11.20
CA ASP A 32 -15.06 -28.39 10.32
C ASP A 32 -13.68 -27.77 10.06
N ILE A 33 -13.64 -26.43 9.95
CA ILE A 33 -12.41 -25.65 9.73
C ILE A 33 -12.38 -24.45 10.68
N GLU A 34 -11.39 -24.41 11.56
CA GLU A 34 -11.15 -23.27 12.45
C GLU A 34 -10.44 -22.12 11.72
N ILE A 35 -10.86 -20.88 11.99
CA ILE A 35 -10.19 -19.66 11.51
C ILE A 35 -9.38 -19.06 12.66
N VAL A 36 -8.05 -19.09 12.52
CA VAL A 36 -7.11 -18.57 13.52
C VAL A 36 -6.54 -17.23 13.08
N TYR A 37 -6.61 -16.23 13.96
CA TYR A 37 -6.02 -14.90 13.73
C TYR A 37 -4.58 -14.85 14.24
N THR A 38 -3.62 -14.72 13.34
CA THR A 38 -2.18 -14.71 13.66
C THR A 38 -1.58 -13.32 13.85
N GLY A 39 -2.38 -12.26 13.66
CA GLY A 39 -1.92 -10.87 13.68
C GLY A 39 -1.35 -10.40 12.35
N LEU A 40 -1.00 -9.11 12.28
CA LEU A 40 -0.39 -8.49 11.10
C LEU A 40 1.10 -8.77 11.06
N ARG A 41 1.65 -9.01 9.86
CA ARG A 41 3.09 -9.14 9.66
C ARG A 41 3.77 -7.76 9.67
N PRO A 42 5.09 -7.70 9.95
CA PRO A 42 5.81 -6.44 9.83
C PRO A 42 5.71 -5.84 8.42
N GLY A 43 5.29 -4.58 8.34
CA GLY A 43 5.06 -3.87 7.08
C GLY A 43 3.62 -3.97 6.55
N GLU A 44 2.78 -4.87 7.09
CA GLU A 44 1.44 -5.13 6.57
C GLU A 44 0.44 -4.06 7.00
N LYS A 45 -0.38 -3.56 6.06
CA LYS A 45 -1.46 -2.60 6.35
C LYS A 45 -2.77 -3.34 6.68
N LEU A 46 -3.54 -2.82 7.63
CA LEU A 46 -4.89 -3.34 7.92
C LEU A 46 -5.93 -2.88 6.88
N TYR A 47 -5.70 -1.71 6.30
CA TYR A 47 -6.52 -1.11 5.24
C TYR A 47 -5.60 -0.53 4.17
N GLU A 48 -5.93 -0.75 2.90
CA GLU A 48 -5.26 -0.09 1.77
C GLU A 48 -5.79 1.34 1.59
N GLU A 49 -4.96 2.21 1.02
CA GLU A 49 -5.34 3.57 0.68
C GLU A 49 -6.20 3.59 -0.60
N LEU A 50 -7.27 4.39 -0.60
CA LEU A 50 -8.07 4.60 -1.80
C LEU A 50 -7.33 5.56 -2.74
N LEU A 51 -6.75 5.00 -3.80
CA LEU A 51 -6.06 5.78 -4.84
C LEU A 51 -7.03 6.57 -5.74
N SER A 52 -8.33 6.25 -5.71
CA SER A 52 -9.38 6.80 -6.57
C SER A 52 -10.12 8.02 -5.99
N THR A 53 -9.49 8.80 -5.10
CA THR A 53 -10.13 10.03 -4.59
C THR A 53 -10.19 11.10 -5.68
N THR A 54 -11.24 11.92 -5.65
CA THR A 54 -11.43 13.04 -6.59
C THR A 54 -10.33 14.10 -6.53
N GLU A 55 -9.57 14.14 -5.43
CA GLU A 55 -8.44 15.06 -5.26
C GLU A 55 -7.21 14.65 -6.07
N ASN A 56 -6.97 13.34 -6.21
CA ASN A 56 -5.73 12.80 -6.79
C ASN A 56 -5.91 12.18 -8.18
N THR A 57 -7.14 12.18 -8.72
CA THR A 57 -7.46 11.57 -10.00
C THR A 57 -8.26 12.48 -10.93
N LEU A 58 -8.19 12.18 -12.24
CA LEU A 58 -8.96 12.80 -13.31
C LEU A 58 -9.86 11.73 -13.97
N PRO A 59 -11.09 12.08 -14.38
CA PRO A 59 -11.98 11.14 -15.03
C PRO A 59 -11.48 10.79 -16.45
N THR A 60 -11.83 9.59 -16.91
CA THR A 60 -11.70 9.19 -18.32
C THR A 60 -13.09 8.99 -18.95
N HIS A 61 -13.13 8.56 -20.21
CA HIS A 61 -14.37 8.15 -20.88
C HIS A 61 -15.07 6.96 -20.21
N HIS A 62 -14.33 6.12 -19.47
CA HIS A 62 -14.89 4.97 -18.76
C HIS A 62 -14.98 5.25 -17.25
N PRO A 63 -16.14 5.11 -16.60
CA PRO A 63 -16.36 5.57 -15.23
C PRO A 63 -15.52 4.84 -14.17
N ARG A 64 -15.04 3.62 -14.47
CA ARG A 64 -14.17 2.84 -13.55
C ARG A 64 -12.67 2.96 -13.85
N ILE A 65 -12.29 3.83 -14.79
CA ILE A 65 -10.89 4.06 -15.16
C ILE A 65 -10.60 5.54 -14.95
N LEU A 66 -9.60 5.83 -14.12
CA LEU A 66 -9.20 7.17 -13.72
C LEU A 66 -7.73 7.39 -14.09
N ILE A 67 -7.34 8.63 -14.32
CA ILE A 67 -5.94 9.03 -14.53
C ILE A 67 -5.43 9.63 -13.22
N GLY A 68 -4.42 9.02 -12.61
CA GLY A 68 -3.74 9.54 -11.42
C GLY A 68 -2.88 10.75 -11.73
N LYS A 69 -2.94 11.77 -10.87
CA LYS A 69 -2.06 12.94 -10.96
C LYS A 69 -0.63 12.54 -10.59
N VAL A 70 0.32 12.84 -11.45
CA VAL A 70 1.74 12.50 -11.27
C VAL A 70 2.51 13.75 -10.87
N ARG A 71 3.39 13.64 -9.88
CA ARG A 71 4.40 14.67 -9.62
C ARG A 71 5.51 14.54 -10.64
N ASN A 72 5.82 15.64 -11.33
CA ASN A 72 7.01 15.67 -12.18
C ASN A 72 8.22 15.98 -11.30
N GLU A 73 9.00 14.95 -10.99
CA GLU A 73 10.33 15.11 -10.39
C GLU A 73 11.42 15.06 -11.46
N ASP A 74 12.52 15.75 -11.20
CA ASP A 74 13.69 15.74 -12.07
C ASP A 74 14.36 14.35 -12.06
N ALA A 75 14.54 13.78 -13.26
CA ALA A 75 15.04 12.41 -13.41
C ALA A 75 16.47 12.24 -12.88
N ALA A 76 17.33 13.27 -13.03
CA ALA A 76 18.69 13.21 -12.52
C ALA A 76 18.72 13.15 -10.99
N THR A 77 17.84 13.93 -10.35
CA THR A 77 17.65 13.90 -8.90
C THR A 77 17.17 12.53 -8.42
N VAL A 78 16.15 11.96 -9.08
CA VAL A 78 15.64 10.61 -8.74
C VAL A 78 16.73 9.54 -8.90
N LEU A 79 17.46 9.55 -10.02
CA LEU A 79 18.56 8.60 -10.26
C LEU A 79 19.64 8.67 -9.19
N SER A 80 20.05 9.88 -8.80
CA SER A 80 21.06 10.05 -7.73
C SER A 80 20.61 9.45 -6.38
N LYS A 81 19.32 9.58 -6.04
CA LYS A 81 18.75 8.97 -4.83
C LYS A 81 18.68 7.45 -4.94
N VAL A 82 18.34 6.92 -6.12
CA VAL A 82 18.35 5.47 -6.38
C VAL A 82 19.76 4.91 -6.27
N ASP A 83 20.76 5.56 -6.85
CA ASP A 83 22.16 5.14 -6.73
C ASP A 83 22.58 5.09 -5.26
N HIS A 84 22.22 6.11 -4.47
CA HIS A 84 22.45 6.11 -3.03
C HIS A 84 21.79 4.91 -2.33
N ILE A 85 20.52 4.60 -2.63
CA ILE A 85 19.81 3.44 -2.08
C ILE A 85 20.55 2.13 -2.42
N THR A 86 20.96 1.95 -3.67
CA THR A 86 21.61 0.69 -4.12
C THR A 86 23.02 0.49 -3.57
N ALA A 87 23.68 1.56 -3.14
CA ALA A 87 25.00 1.50 -2.53
C ALA A 87 24.96 1.12 -1.03
N ASN A 88 23.80 1.20 -0.38
CA ASN A 88 23.66 0.89 1.04
C ASN A 88 23.69 -0.62 1.30
N THR A 89 24.46 -1.02 2.31
CA THR A 89 24.51 -2.41 2.81
C THR A 89 23.83 -2.57 4.17
N ASP A 90 23.59 -1.47 4.88
CA ASP A 90 22.82 -1.45 6.12
C ASP A 90 21.31 -1.26 5.85
N ALA A 91 20.50 -2.07 6.53
CA ALA A 91 19.06 -2.08 6.32
C ALA A 91 18.36 -0.81 6.85
N ASN A 92 18.87 -0.18 7.91
CA ASN A 92 18.28 1.05 8.44
C ASN A 92 18.58 2.23 7.52
N GLU A 93 19.83 2.35 7.07
CA GLU A 93 20.25 3.39 6.11
C GLU A 93 19.49 3.26 4.78
N LEU A 94 19.32 2.03 4.28
CA LEU A 94 18.51 1.77 3.09
C LEU A 94 17.06 2.22 3.27
N VAL A 95 16.43 1.88 4.39
CA VAL A 95 15.02 2.23 4.62
C VAL A 95 14.85 3.75 4.83
N GLN A 96 15.82 4.43 5.43
CA GLN A 96 15.82 5.89 5.51
C GLN A 96 15.95 6.54 4.13
N ALA A 97 16.91 6.09 3.31
CA ALA A 97 17.08 6.57 1.94
C ALA A 97 15.84 6.33 1.07
N MET A 98 15.16 5.19 1.25
CA MET A 98 13.88 4.89 0.60
C MET A 98 12.77 5.88 1.02
N LYS A 99 12.73 6.31 2.28
CA LYS A 99 11.77 7.30 2.78
C LYS A 99 12.07 8.71 2.28
N ASP A 100 13.34 9.05 2.06
CA ASP A 100 13.73 10.33 1.45
C ASP A 100 13.40 10.39 -0.05
N LEU A 101 13.42 9.24 -0.74
CA LEU A 101 12.98 9.13 -2.13
C LEU A 101 11.45 9.12 -2.23
N VAL A 102 10.76 8.44 -1.32
CA VAL A 102 9.30 8.31 -1.30
C VAL A 102 8.78 8.78 0.06
N PRO A 103 8.53 10.08 0.26
CA PRO A 103 8.11 10.65 1.56
C PRO A 103 6.81 10.06 2.11
N GLU A 104 5.94 9.55 1.22
CA GLU A 104 4.69 8.86 1.55
C GLU A 104 4.90 7.42 2.04
N TYR A 105 6.11 6.87 1.97
CA TYR A 105 6.39 5.49 2.39
C TYR A 105 6.30 5.33 3.91
N ARG A 106 5.26 4.62 4.36
CA ARG A 106 4.99 4.31 5.77
C ARG A 106 5.21 2.84 6.09
N SER A 107 6.09 2.56 7.04
CA SER A 107 6.51 1.19 7.39
C SER A 107 5.66 0.62 8.54
N HIS A 108 4.34 0.62 8.36
CA HIS A 108 3.35 0.15 9.32
C HIS A 108 3.73 -1.20 9.96
N ASN A 109 3.47 -1.34 11.27
CA ASN A 109 3.68 -2.59 12.01
C ASN A 109 5.13 -3.13 11.98
N SER A 110 6.14 -2.32 11.64
CA SER A 110 7.55 -2.75 11.59
C SER A 110 8.46 -1.85 12.43
N VAL A 111 9.70 -2.31 12.67
CA VAL A 111 10.74 -1.54 13.39
C VAL A 111 11.12 -0.24 12.68
N TYR A 112 10.87 -0.16 11.38
CA TYR A 112 11.19 1.00 10.55
C TYR A 112 10.16 2.13 10.64
N SER A 113 9.04 1.90 11.33
CA SER A 113 8.05 2.95 11.62
C SER A 113 8.65 4.11 12.42
N ASN A 114 9.73 3.87 13.18
CA ASN A 114 10.49 4.92 13.88
C ASN A 114 11.14 5.94 12.93
N PHE A 115 11.30 5.59 11.65
CA PHE A 115 11.82 6.48 10.61
C PHE A 115 10.69 7.16 9.80
N ASP A 116 9.41 6.83 10.08
CA ASP A 116 8.28 7.46 9.39
C ASP A 116 8.18 8.93 9.78
N THR A 117 8.04 9.81 8.78
CA THR A 117 7.69 11.20 9.03
C THR A 117 6.24 11.27 9.54
N PRO A 118 5.93 12.08 10.57
CA PRO A 118 4.56 12.26 11.01
C PRO A 118 3.69 12.79 9.85
N PRO A 119 2.39 12.42 9.79
CA PRO A 119 1.49 12.92 8.75
C PRO A 119 1.40 14.44 8.83
N ASP A 120 1.44 15.09 7.67
CA ASP A 120 1.27 16.54 7.57
C ASP A 120 -0.12 16.91 8.08
N ARG A 121 -0.18 17.72 9.14
CA ARG A 121 -1.43 18.21 9.73
C ARG A 121 -1.83 19.48 8.97
N SER A 122 -2.34 19.32 7.75
CA SER A 122 -3.02 20.39 7.01
C SER A 122 -4.53 20.20 7.00
#